data_AF-A0A4S3LKF8-F1
#
_entry.id   AF-A0A4S3LKF8-F1
#
_cell.length_a   1.000
_cell.length_b   1.000
_cell.length_c   1.000
_cell.angle_alpha   90.00
_cell.angle_beta   90.00
_cell.angle_gamma   90.00
#
_symmetry.space_group_name_H-M   'P 1'
#
loop_
_entity.id
_entity.type
_entity.pdbx_description
1 polymer ?
#
loop_
_entity_poly.entity_id
_entity_poly.type
_entity_poly.pdbx_seq_one_letter_code
_entity_poly.pdbx_strand_id
1 'polypeptide(L)'
;MKIGVFIPIGNNGWLISETAPQYKPTFELNKTIVQKAEHYHFDFALSMIKLHGFGGKTEFWEHNMESFTLMAGLAAVTSRIQLYATAATLVMPPAIVARMAATIDSISNGRFGVNVVTGWQKPEYQQMGMWPGDDYFTRRYD
;
A
#
# COMPACT_ATOMS: atom_id res chain seq x y z
N MET A 1 18.38 15.01 -2.53
CA MET A 1 17.85 13.68 -2.16
C MET A 1 16.34 13.80 -2.08
N LYS A 2 15.58 12.87 -2.67
CA LYS A 2 14.12 12.85 -2.50
C LYS A 2 13.74 12.08 -1.23
N ILE A 3 12.70 12.50 -0.54
CA ILE A 3 12.22 11.94 0.73
C ILE A 3 10.78 11.48 0.58
N GLY A 4 10.51 10.24 0.97
CA GLY A 4 9.16 9.68 0.96
C GLY A 4 8.71 9.23 2.34
N VAL A 5 7.39 9.22 2.54
CA VAL A 5 6.76 8.63 3.72
C VAL A 5 6.13 7.30 3.34
N PHE A 6 6.53 6.24 4.04
CA PHE A 6 5.79 4.99 4.01
C PHE A 6 4.61 5.17 4.96
N ILE A 7 3.37 5.06 4.47
CA ILE A 7 2.19 5.33 5.29
C ILE A 7 1.68 4.04 5.96
N PRO A 8 1.18 4.11 7.20
CA PRO A 8 0.76 2.94 7.95
C PRO A 8 -0.63 2.47 7.48
N ILE A 9 -0.63 1.77 6.35
CA ILE A 9 -1.82 1.11 5.80
C ILE A 9 -2.25 -0.11 6.62
N GLY A 10 -1.33 -0.68 7.42
CA GLY A 10 -1.57 -1.72 8.41
C GLY A 10 -1.52 -1.19 9.84
N ASN A 11 -2.21 -1.86 10.76
CA ASN A 11 -2.21 -1.47 12.18
C ASN A 11 -0.79 -1.48 12.77
N ASN A 12 -0.53 -0.51 13.67
CA ASN A 12 0.72 -0.34 14.41
C ASN A 12 1.96 -0.02 13.54
N GLY A 13 1.79 0.23 12.24
CA GLY A 13 2.88 0.63 11.35
C GLY A 13 3.93 -0.47 11.21
N TRP A 14 5.16 -0.24 11.67
CA TRP A 14 6.27 -1.19 11.54
C TRP A 14 6.84 -1.66 12.89
N LEU A 15 6.12 -1.46 13.99
CA LEU A 15 6.56 -1.88 15.33
C LEU A 15 5.71 -3.04 15.83
N ILE A 16 6.35 -4.18 16.08
CA ILE A 16 5.74 -5.40 16.63
C ILE A 16 6.02 -5.45 18.13
N SER A 17 5.30 -4.63 18.91
CA SER A 17 5.47 -4.55 20.37
C SER A 17 4.19 -4.09 21.06
N GLU A 18 3.88 -4.66 22.22
CA GLU A 18 2.79 -4.21 23.09
C GLU A 18 3.06 -2.80 23.66
N THR A 19 4.32 -2.38 23.70
CA THR A 19 4.72 -1.05 24.22
C THR A 19 4.81 0.03 23.13
N ALA A 20 4.61 -0.33 21.86
CA ALA A 20 4.53 0.64 20.77
C ALA A 20 3.13 1.31 20.75
N PRO A 21 2.96 2.46 20.08
CA PRO A 21 1.64 3.03 19.84
C PRO A 21 0.72 2.03 19.15
N GLN A 22 -0.43 1.75 19.76
CA GLN A 22 -1.45 0.86 19.21
C GLN A 22 -2.50 1.67 18.45
N TYR A 23 -2.66 1.40 17.15
CA TYR A 23 -3.64 2.10 16.31
C TYR A 23 -4.08 1.26 15.12
N LYS A 24 -5.33 1.45 14.69
CA LYS A 24 -5.85 0.85 13.44
C LYS A 24 -5.58 1.78 12.25
N PRO A 25 -5.39 1.22 11.05
CA PRO A 25 -5.25 2.04 9.85
C PRO A 25 -6.63 2.59 9.48
N THR A 26 -6.75 3.91 9.40
CA THR A 26 -7.96 4.58 8.93
C THR A 26 -7.61 5.57 7.84
N PHE A 27 -8.60 5.95 7.03
CA PHE A 27 -8.42 6.99 6.03
C PHE A 27 -8.00 8.32 6.68
N GLU A 28 -8.68 8.78 7.74
CA GLU A 28 -8.36 10.06 8.39
C GLU A 28 -6.96 10.08 9.03
N LEU A 29 -6.49 8.95 9.58
CA LEU A 29 -5.10 8.82 10.05
C LEU A 29 -4.12 9.01 8.89
N ASN A 30 -4.30 8.26 7.81
CA ASN A 30 -3.42 8.32 6.64
C ASN A 30 -3.49 9.71 5.96
N LYS A 31 -4.66 10.33 5.88
CA LYS A 31 -4.86 11.70 5.39
C LYS A 31 -4.08 12.70 6.23
N THR A 32 -4.18 12.62 7.55
CA THR A 32 -3.43 13.51 8.46
C THR A 32 -1.92 13.36 8.28
N ILE A 33 -1.44 12.12 8.15
CA ILE A 33 -0.01 11.82 7.91
C ILE A 33 0.44 12.42 6.58
N VAL A 34 -0.28 12.16 5.49
CA VAL A 34 0.13 12.58 4.14
C VAL A 34 0.01 14.09 3.96
N GLN A 35 -1.03 14.73 4.49
CA GLN A 35 -1.15 16.19 4.46
C GLN A 35 -0.03 16.87 5.26
N LYS A 36 0.38 16.29 6.39
CA LYS A 36 1.53 16.77 7.15
C LYS A 36 2.85 16.54 6.41
N ALA A 37 3.03 15.40 5.75
CA ALA A 37 4.18 15.13 4.91
C ALA A 37 4.27 16.12 3.73
N GLU A 38 3.14 16.39 3.06
CA GLU A 38 3.04 17.39 1.98
C GLU A 38 3.34 18.82 2.47
N HIS A 39 2.89 19.16 3.68
CA HIS A 39 3.22 20.45 4.32
C HIS A 39 4.74 20.59 4.56
N TYR A 40 5.41 19.52 4.97
CA TYR A 40 6.86 19.50 5.17
C TYR A 40 7.66 19.11 3.92
N HIS A 41 7.07 19.25 2.73
CA HIS A 41 7.75 19.07 1.44
C HIS A 41 8.35 17.68 1.21
N PHE A 42 7.74 16.63 1.76
CA PHE A 42 8.03 15.27 1.32
C PHE A 42 7.68 15.14 -0.17
N ASP A 43 8.52 14.43 -0.92
CA ASP A 43 8.36 14.24 -2.36
C ASP A 43 7.24 13.24 -2.67
N PHE A 44 7.09 12.19 -1.85
CA PHE A 44 6.09 11.15 -2.11
C PHE A 44 5.54 10.47 -0.85
N ALA A 45 4.36 9.88 -0.99
CA ALA A 45 3.79 8.91 -0.06
C ALA A 45 3.54 7.58 -0.77
N LEU A 46 3.88 6.49 -0.09
CA LEU A 46 3.71 5.12 -0.60
C LEU A 46 2.91 4.31 0.42
N SER A 47 1.99 3.47 -0.05
CA SER A 47 1.41 2.39 0.75
C SER A 47 1.82 1.06 0.15
N MET A 48 2.08 0.10 1.03
CA MET A 48 2.24 -1.30 0.63
C MET A 48 0.88 -1.90 0.34
N ILE A 49 0.89 -3.15 -0.09
CA ILE A 49 -0.27 -4.03 0.03
C ILE A 49 0.16 -5.21 0.91
N LYS A 50 -0.69 -5.58 1.88
CA LYS A 50 -0.48 -6.72 2.76
C LYS A 50 -1.80 -7.44 2.94
N LEU A 51 -1.86 -8.68 2.45
CA LEU A 51 -3.11 -9.42 2.34
C LEU A 51 -3.35 -10.39 3.51
N HIS A 52 -2.35 -10.57 4.38
CA HIS A 52 -2.42 -11.47 5.53
C HIS A 52 -1.53 -10.95 6.65
N GLY A 53 -2.06 -10.95 7.88
CA GLY A 53 -1.33 -10.51 9.07
C GLY A 53 -0.37 -11.55 9.62
N PHE A 54 0.18 -11.25 10.80
CA PHE A 54 1.09 -12.12 11.54
C PHE A 54 0.54 -12.53 12.91
N GLY A 55 -0.71 -12.14 13.23
CA GLY A 55 -1.37 -12.43 14.49
C GLY A 55 -0.63 -11.89 15.71
N GLY A 56 -0.56 -12.72 16.75
CA GLY A 56 0.03 -12.36 18.04
C GLY A 56 -0.81 -11.38 18.84
N LYS A 57 -0.31 -10.95 20.00
CA LYS A 57 -1.05 -10.09 20.94
C LYS A 57 -1.41 -8.72 20.37
N THR A 58 -0.61 -8.21 19.45
CA THR A 58 -0.83 -6.91 18.80
C THR A 58 -1.63 -7.03 17.50
N GLU A 59 -2.04 -8.25 17.11
CA GLU A 59 -2.73 -8.53 15.85
C GLU A 59 -1.98 -7.89 14.67
N PHE A 60 -0.66 -8.04 14.62
CA PHE A 60 0.20 -7.22 13.77
C PHE A 60 -0.13 -7.45 12.29
N TRP A 61 -0.57 -6.39 11.62
CA TRP A 61 -1.04 -6.38 10.24
C TRP A 61 -2.24 -7.30 9.95
N GLU A 62 -3.00 -7.74 10.97
CA GLU A 62 -4.31 -8.37 10.74
C GLU A 62 -5.33 -7.37 10.18
N HIS A 63 -5.09 -6.06 10.38
CA HIS A 63 -5.97 -4.98 9.93
C HIS A 63 -5.21 -4.14 8.92
N ASN A 64 -5.57 -4.25 7.65
CA ASN A 64 -5.00 -3.48 6.54
C ASN A 64 -6.10 -2.91 5.64
N MET A 65 -5.86 -1.72 5.09
CA MET A 65 -6.69 -1.17 3.99
C MET A 65 -6.16 -1.66 2.63
N GLU A 66 -6.91 -1.39 1.55
CA GLU A 66 -6.47 -1.67 0.17
C GLU A 66 -5.73 -0.44 -0.42
N SER A 67 -4.63 -0.69 -1.13
CA SER A 67 -3.64 0.32 -1.53
C SER A 67 -4.16 1.31 -2.57
N PHE A 68 -4.80 0.86 -3.65
CA PHE A 68 -5.29 1.72 -4.73
C PHE A 68 -6.43 2.62 -4.26
N THR A 69 -7.40 2.07 -3.54
CA THR A 69 -8.55 2.81 -3.02
C THR A 69 -8.13 3.82 -1.94
N LEU A 70 -7.20 3.46 -1.04
CA LEU A 70 -6.62 4.42 -0.10
C LEU A 70 -5.93 5.56 -0.84
N MET A 71 -5.09 5.25 -1.84
CA MET A 71 -4.37 6.26 -2.60
C MET A 71 -5.28 7.14 -3.45
N ALA A 72 -6.38 6.62 -3.99
CA ALA A 72 -7.40 7.41 -4.66
C ALA A 72 -8.03 8.44 -3.71
N GLY A 73 -8.36 8.04 -2.47
CA GLY A 73 -8.86 8.95 -1.46
C GLY A 73 -7.83 10.03 -1.07
N LEU A 74 -6.56 9.66 -0.91
CA LEU A 74 -5.47 10.58 -0.58
C LEU A 74 -5.17 11.56 -1.73
N ALA A 75 -5.28 11.09 -2.97
CA ALA A 75 -5.15 11.91 -4.16
C ALA A 75 -6.14 13.08 -4.18
N ALA A 76 -7.39 12.81 -3.77
CA ALA A 76 -8.46 13.81 -3.75
C ALA A 76 -8.29 14.90 -2.67
N VAL A 77 -7.42 14.69 -1.67
CA VAL A 77 -7.23 15.60 -0.52
C VAL A 77 -5.80 16.13 -0.39
N THR A 78 -4.99 15.98 -1.43
CA THR A 78 -3.60 16.48 -1.55
C THR A 78 -3.41 17.21 -2.86
N SER A 79 -2.33 17.97 -3.00
CA SER A 79 -2.15 18.90 -4.13
C SER A 79 -0.76 18.86 -4.79
N ARG A 80 0.27 18.35 -4.11
CA ARG A 80 1.67 18.41 -4.56
C ARG A 80 2.41 17.09 -4.40
N ILE A 81 2.21 16.38 -3.28
CA ILE A 81 2.95 15.15 -2.97
C ILE A 81 2.67 14.06 -4.01
N GLN A 82 3.68 13.33 -4.45
CA GLN A 82 3.48 12.17 -5.33
C GLN A 82 2.85 11.02 -4.53
N LEU A 83 2.00 10.21 -5.16
CA LEU A 83 1.28 9.12 -4.52
C LEU A 83 1.55 7.81 -5.24
N TYR A 84 1.97 6.79 -4.50
CA TYR A 84 2.27 5.47 -5.05
C TYR A 84 1.42 4.40 -4.36
N ALA A 85 0.59 3.70 -5.14
CA ALA A 85 -0.07 2.47 -4.69
C ALA A 85 0.77 1.26 -5.08
N THR A 86 0.67 0.18 -4.31
CA THR A 86 1.35 -1.08 -4.62
C THR A 86 0.39 -2.07 -5.28
N ALA A 87 0.77 -2.55 -6.47
CA ALA A 87 0.06 -3.63 -7.16
C ALA A 87 0.73 -4.97 -6.88
N ALA A 88 0.01 -5.88 -6.21
CA ALA A 88 0.39 -7.29 -6.12
C ALA A 88 -0.04 -8.02 -7.39
N THR A 89 0.91 -8.28 -8.29
CA THR A 89 0.61 -8.70 -9.67
C THR A 89 -0.13 -10.03 -9.78
N LEU A 90 -0.01 -10.92 -8.79
CA LEU A 90 -0.73 -12.20 -8.76
C LEU A 90 -2.25 -12.08 -8.63
N VAL A 91 -2.75 -10.98 -8.08
CA VAL A 91 -4.19 -10.83 -7.77
C VAL A 91 -4.84 -9.66 -8.53
N MET A 92 -4.08 -8.96 -9.37
CA MET A 92 -4.54 -7.77 -10.07
C MET A 92 -4.30 -7.88 -11.57
N PRO A 93 -5.34 -8.11 -12.40
CA PRO A 93 -5.20 -8.11 -13.84
C PRO A 93 -4.63 -6.77 -14.35
N PRO A 94 -3.66 -6.79 -15.29
CA PRO A 94 -2.91 -5.59 -15.67
C PRO A 94 -3.81 -4.50 -16.29
N ALA A 95 -4.84 -4.87 -17.04
CA ALA A 95 -5.79 -3.91 -17.62
C ALA A 95 -6.60 -3.16 -16.54
N ILE A 96 -6.87 -3.80 -15.40
CA ILE A 96 -7.56 -3.17 -14.27
C ILE A 96 -6.60 -2.23 -13.55
N VAL A 97 -5.36 -2.65 -13.30
CA VAL A 97 -4.31 -1.78 -12.73
C VAL A 97 -4.08 -0.55 -13.59
N ALA A 98 -3.99 -0.71 -14.93
CA ALA A 98 -3.82 0.40 -15.86
C ALA A 98 -4.99 1.40 -15.77
N ARG A 99 -6.23 0.91 -15.71
CA ARG A 99 -7.41 1.77 -15.58
C ARG A 99 -7.48 2.47 -14.23
N MET A 100 -7.18 1.78 -13.13
CA MET A 100 -7.11 2.41 -11.81
C MET A 100 -6.01 3.48 -11.77
N ALA A 101 -4.85 3.21 -12.35
CA ALA A 101 -3.77 4.19 -12.43
C ALA A 101 -4.20 5.44 -13.23
N ALA A 102 -4.84 5.27 -14.39
CA ALA A 102 -5.37 6.39 -15.17
C ALA A 102 -6.45 7.18 -14.41
N THR A 103 -7.31 6.51 -13.65
CA THR A 103 -8.31 7.19 -12.80
C THR A 103 -7.65 8.00 -11.70
N ILE A 104 -6.66 7.46 -10.99
CA ILE A 104 -6.00 8.17 -9.88
C ILE A 104 -5.06 9.26 -10.41
N ASP A 105 -4.48 9.09 -11.59
CA ASP A 105 -3.81 10.16 -12.33
C ASP A 105 -4.75 11.36 -12.54
N SER A 106 -5.98 11.11 -13.02
CA SER A 106 -7.02 12.14 -13.16
C SER A 106 -7.43 12.78 -11.83
N ILE A 107 -7.55 12.00 -10.74
CA ILE A 107 -7.89 12.55 -9.41
C ILE A 107 -6.75 13.44 -8.88
N SER A 108 -5.50 13.01 -9.11
CA SER A 108 -4.32 13.65 -8.53
C SER A 108 -3.73 14.78 -9.38
N ASN A 109 -4.15 14.91 -10.65
CA ASN A 109 -3.55 15.78 -11.67
C ASN A 109 -2.08 15.43 -11.95
N GLY A 110 -1.79 14.18 -12.36
CA GLY A 110 -0.44 13.82 -12.81
C GLY A 110 0.54 13.43 -11.71
N ARG A 111 0.07 13.07 -10.51
CA ARG A 111 0.93 12.77 -9.33
C ARG A 111 0.93 11.31 -8.91
N PHE A 112 0.33 10.42 -9.70
CA PHE A 112 0.17 9.02 -9.32
C PHE A 112 1.18 8.11 -10.00
N GLY A 113 1.68 7.12 -9.26
CA GLY A 113 2.51 6.04 -9.77
C GLY A 113 2.16 4.69 -9.15
N VAL A 114 2.74 3.63 -9.70
CA VAL A 114 2.51 2.26 -9.24
C VAL A 114 3.82 1.62 -8.81
N ASN A 115 3.86 1.13 -7.58
CA ASN A 115 4.88 0.20 -7.11
C ASN A 115 4.45 -1.22 -7.51
N VAL A 116 5.22 -1.88 -8.38
CA VAL A 116 4.88 -3.21 -8.90
C VAL A 116 5.61 -4.26 -8.09
N VAL A 117 4.88 -5.18 -7.46
CA VAL A 117 5.47 -6.27 -6.69
C VAL A 117 4.92 -7.62 -7.16
N THR A 118 5.81 -8.59 -7.28
CA THR A 118 5.45 -9.97 -7.64
C THR A 118 4.64 -10.63 -6.52
N GLY A 119 4.90 -10.24 -5.27
CA GLY A 119 4.53 -11.04 -4.12
C GLY A 119 5.56 -12.13 -3.83
N TRP A 120 5.57 -12.59 -2.57
CA TRP A 120 6.52 -13.60 -2.10
C TRP A 120 5.98 -14.43 -0.95
N GLN A 121 5.17 -13.84 -0.06
CA GLN A 121 4.65 -14.55 1.10
C GLN A 121 3.48 -15.46 0.68
N LYS A 122 3.76 -16.75 0.43
CA LYS A 122 2.77 -17.77 0.00
C LYS A 122 1.44 -17.72 0.77
N PRO A 123 1.39 -17.58 2.11
CA PRO A 123 0.12 -17.46 2.84
C PRO A 123 -0.83 -16.36 2.34
N GLU A 124 -0.29 -15.22 1.87
CA GLU A 124 -1.10 -14.11 1.36
C GLU A 124 -1.93 -14.49 0.13
N TYR A 125 -1.43 -15.42 -0.69
CA TYR A 125 -2.04 -15.84 -1.96
C TYR A 125 -2.74 -17.19 -1.84
N GLN A 126 -2.19 -18.12 -1.05
CA GLN A 126 -2.75 -19.45 -0.84
C GLN A 126 -4.13 -19.40 -0.19
N GLN A 127 -4.36 -18.46 0.74
CA GLN A 127 -5.66 -18.28 1.41
C GLN A 127 -6.82 -18.00 0.44
N MET A 128 -6.52 -17.50 -0.76
CA MET A 128 -7.48 -17.20 -1.82
C MET A 128 -7.29 -18.09 -3.07
N GLY A 129 -6.48 -19.14 -2.98
CA GLY A 129 -6.23 -20.06 -4.09
C GLY A 129 -5.40 -19.49 -5.24
N MET A 130 -4.68 -18.38 -5.02
CA MET A 130 -3.95 -17.63 -6.07
C MET A 130 -2.44 -17.90 -6.07
N TRP A 131 -1.93 -18.82 -5.25
CA TRP A 131 -0.50 -19.18 -5.27
C TRP A 131 -0.18 -20.04 -6.51
N PRO A 132 0.74 -19.63 -7.38
CA PRO A 132 0.96 -20.32 -8.66
C PRO A 132 1.90 -21.53 -8.59
N GLY A 133 2.45 -21.84 -7.41
CA GLY A 133 3.36 -22.98 -7.20
C GLY A 133 4.67 -22.58 -6.53
N ASP A 134 5.41 -23.56 -6.01
CA ASP A 134 6.66 -23.30 -5.28
C ASP A 134 7.83 -22.93 -6.21
N ASP A 135 7.69 -23.20 -7.51
CA ASP A 135 8.59 -22.74 -8.57
C ASP A 135 8.39 -21.26 -8.94
N TYR A 136 7.35 -20.60 -8.41
CA TYR A 136 7.01 -19.22 -8.74
C TYR A 136 8.19 -18.25 -8.69
N PHE A 137 9.02 -18.36 -7.65
CA PHE A 137 10.14 -17.46 -7.43
C PHE A 137 11.18 -17.48 -8.54
N THR A 138 11.30 -18.59 -9.29
CA THR A 138 12.29 -18.70 -10.37
C THR A 138 11.85 -17.98 -11.64
N ARG A 139 10.56 -17.69 -11.79
CA ARG A 139 9.96 -17.19 -13.04
C ARG A 139 9.02 -15.99 -12.87
N ARG A 140 9.07 -15.32 -11.72
CA ARG A 140 8.18 -14.21 -11.35
C ARG A 140 8.44 -12.89 -12.09
N TYR A 141 9.52 -12.80 -12.86
CA TYR A 141 9.90 -11.64 -13.68
C TYR A 141 10.11 -11.99 -15.17
N ASP A 142 9.86 -13.25 -15.54
CA ASP A 142 9.86 -13.69 -16.94
C ASP A 142 8.59 -13.19 -17.64
#